data_AF-A0A1Q6NNX4-F1
#
_entry.id   AF-A0A1Q6NNX4-F1
#
_cell.length_a   1.000
_cell.length_b   1.000
_cell.length_c   1.000
_cell.angle_alpha   90.00
_cell.angle_beta   90.00
_cell.angle_gamma   90.00
#
_symmetry.space_group_name_H-M   'P 1'
#
loop_
_entity.id
_entity.type
_entity.pdbx_description
1 polymer ?
#
loop_
_entity_poly.entity_id
_entity_poly.type
_entity_poly.pdbx_seq_one_letter_code
_entity_poly.pdbx_strand_id
1 'polypeptide(L)'
;MGISTRQYQDIMNEYDAVRRRNYMAEQERKERIYALIPEIRRIDEEIAHVSVAKAKEMLLKKISNADAKKSLQSTIYDLSMEKVNLLAIHDYPADYLDPIYDCPECKDTGYIGDKKCHCFQQKIREILYRQSNIEDSAGNECFSAFRTDYYSSQRSGRERLSPRENIENVLSVSRSFIECFDSRPGQNLFIYGNAGVGKTFLSNCIAGELLSRGKGVIYLTAYQFFDQLADYTFRRGTDNAQTLPAFLHCDLLIIDDLGTELNNSFINSQLFLCINERILNKKSTIISTNLSLEQINRS
;
A
#
# COMPACT_ATOMS: atom_id res chain seq x y z
N MET A 1 -5.98 3.74 9.10
CA MET A 1 -4.61 3.25 8.86
C MET A 1 -4.80 1.97 8.07
N GLY A 2 -4.16 1.84 6.91
CA GLY A 2 -4.30 0.63 6.10
C GLY A 2 -3.74 -0.61 6.81
N ILE A 3 -2.59 -0.51 7.47
CA ILE A 3 -1.94 -1.64 8.14
C ILE A 3 -1.68 -1.35 9.62
N SER A 4 -1.61 -2.41 10.43
CA SER A 4 -1.31 -2.35 11.86
C SER A 4 0.16 -2.03 12.15
N THR A 5 0.45 -1.57 13.36
CA THR A 5 1.83 -1.31 13.83
C THR A 5 2.72 -2.54 13.72
N ARG A 6 2.18 -3.73 14.01
CA ARG A 6 2.90 -5.00 13.87
C ARG A 6 3.29 -5.27 12.42
N GLN A 7 2.33 -5.19 11.50
CA GLN A 7 2.58 -5.38 10.07
C GLN A 7 3.58 -4.36 9.51
N TYR A 8 3.50 -3.11 9.99
CA TYR A 8 4.48 -2.09 9.64
C TYR A 8 5.89 -2.48 10.12
N GLN A 9 6.02 -2.95 11.36
CA GLN A 9 7.30 -3.40 11.90
C GLN A 9 7.83 -4.62 11.15
N ASP A 10 6.97 -5.55 10.76
CA ASP A 10 7.34 -6.72 9.96
C ASP A 10 7.96 -6.29 8.62
N ILE A 11 7.35 -5.33 7.91
CA ILE A 11 7.94 -4.74 6.69
C ILE A 11 9.32 -4.12 6.98
N MET A 12 9.45 -3.35 8.06
CA MET A 12 10.75 -2.71 8.40
C MET A 12 11.83 -3.76 8.72
N ASN A 13 11.46 -4.84 9.40
CA ASN A 13 12.37 -5.95 9.68
C ASN A 13 12.86 -6.64 8.39
N GLU A 14 12.01 -6.73 7.36
CA GLU A 14 12.42 -7.22 6.04
C GLU A 14 13.46 -6.31 5.39
N TYR A 15 13.27 -4.98 5.43
CA TYR A 15 14.27 -4.03 4.92
C TYR A 15 15.59 -4.12 5.70
N ASP A 16 15.54 -4.29 7.03
CA ASP A 16 16.73 -4.51 7.83
C ASP A 16 17.46 -5.81 7.44
N ALA A 17 16.72 -6.88 7.16
CA ALA A 17 17.30 -8.13 6.69
C ALA A 17 17.95 -7.98 5.32
N VAL A 18 17.30 -7.29 4.37
CA VAL A 18 17.84 -6.98 3.05
C VAL A 18 19.13 -6.17 3.17
N ARG A 19 19.13 -5.08 3.97
CA ARG A 19 20.33 -4.24 4.17
C ARG A 19 21.49 -5.02 4.78
N ARG A 20 21.22 -5.85 5.79
CA ARG A 20 22.25 -6.72 6.38
C ARG A 20 22.81 -7.69 5.34
N ARG A 21 21.96 -8.33 4.56
CA ARG A 21 22.38 -9.26 3.49
C ARG A 21 23.25 -8.55 2.44
N ASN A 22 22.80 -7.39 1.96
CA ASN A 22 23.53 -6.61 0.94
C ASN A 22 24.86 -6.07 1.49
N TYR A 23 24.91 -5.63 2.75
CA TYR A 23 26.15 -5.25 3.41
C TYR A 23 27.14 -6.42 3.52
N MET A 24 26.69 -7.61 3.94
CA MET A 24 27.56 -8.78 4.03
C MET A 24 28.13 -9.18 2.66
N ALA A 25 27.30 -9.17 1.62
CA ALA A 25 27.74 -9.44 0.25
C ALA A 25 28.72 -8.39 -0.27
N GLU A 26 28.56 -7.11 0.11
CA GLU A 26 29.53 -6.06 -0.19
C GLU A 26 30.88 -6.30 0.51
N GLN A 27 30.86 -6.65 1.81
CA GLN A 27 32.10 -6.97 2.54
C GLN A 27 32.82 -8.17 1.95
N GLU A 28 32.10 -9.23 1.58
CA GLU A 28 32.69 -10.41 0.96
C GLU A 28 33.36 -10.08 -0.39
N ARG A 29 32.69 -9.26 -1.23
CA ARG A 29 33.27 -8.79 -2.49
C ARG A 29 34.53 -7.95 -2.26
N LYS A 30 34.52 -7.06 -1.26
CA LYS A 30 35.68 -6.23 -0.89
C LYS A 30 36.85 -7.07 -0.40
N GLU A 31 36.62 -7.96 0.56
CA GLU A 31 37.67 -8.85 1.09
C GLU A 31 38.29 -9.73 -0.01
N ARG A 32 37.46 -10.25 -0.91
CA ARG A 32 37.94 -11.00 -2.08
C ARG A 32 38.87 -10.16 -2.95
N ILE A 33 38.50 -8.92 -3.23
CA ILE A 33 39.31 -8.01 -4.05
C ILE A 33 40.57 -7.57 -3.31
N TYR A 34 40.51 -7.29 -2.00
CA TYR A 34 41.70 -6.96 -1.22
C TYR A 34 42.71 -8.10 -1.16
N ALA A 35 42.24 -9.35 -1.13
CA ALA A 35 43.12 -10.51 -1.17
C ALA A 35 43.77 -10.70 -2.56
N LEU A 36 43.03 -10.42 -3.64
CA LEU A 36 43.49 -10.61 -5.02
C LEU A 36 44.34 -9.43 -5.53
N ILE A 37 43.98 -8.20 -5.14
CA ILE A 37 44.54 -6.93 -5.60
C ILE A 37 44.81 -6.04 -4.35
N PRO A 38 45.88 -6.32 -3.59
CA PRO A 38 46.19 -5.59 -2.34
C PRO A 38 46.41 -4.08 -2.53
N GLU A 39 46.75 -3.63 -3.74
CA GLU A 39 46.82 -2.22 -4.15
C GLU A 39 45.51 -1.49 -3.86
N ILE A 40 44.37 -2.12 -4.14
CA ILE A 40 43.05 -1.50 -3.93
C ILE A 40 42.82 -1.21 -2.44
N ARG A 41 43.26 -2.11 -1.55
CA ARG A 41 43.20 -1.88 -0.10
C ARG A 41 44.06 -0.70 0.32
N ARG A 42 45.29 -0.61 -0.21
CA ARG A 42 46.20 0.52 0.07
C ARG A 42 45.58 1.85 -0.37
N ILE A 43 44.95 1.88 -1.54
CA ILE A 43 44.24 3.07 -2.02
C ILE A 43 43.10 3.46 -1.08
N ASP A 44 42.29 2.51 -0.62
CA ASP A 44 41.19 2.80 0.33
C ASP A 44 41.71 3.34 1.68
N GLU A 45 42.81 2.78 2.19
CA GLU A 45 43.50 3.29 3.38
C GLU A 45 44.08 4.70 3.16
N GLU A 46 44.63 4.99 1.98
CA GLU A 46 45.13 6.31 1.60
C GLU A 46 44.01 7.35 1.47
N ILE A 47 42.90 7.00 0.82
CA ILE A 47 41.70 7.85 0.73
C ILE A 47 41.22 8.21 2.14
N ALA A 48 41.13 7.24 3.05
CA ALA A 48 40.73 7.48 4.43
C ALA A 48 41.72 8.42 5.16
N HIS A 49 43.03 8.17 5.02
CA HIS A 49 44.07 8.99 5.63
C HIS A 49 44.03 10.45 5.14
N VAL A 50 43.99 10.66 3.82
CA VAL A 50 43.95 11.99 3.21
C VAL A 50 42.67 12.74 3.61
N SER A 51 41.53 12.06 3.69
CA SER A 51 40.27 12.64 4.12
C SER A 51 40.34 13.18 5.56
N VAL A 52 40.90 12.39 6.48
CA VAL A 52 41.08 12.79 7.88
C VAL A 52 42.09 13.93 8.01
N ALA A 53 43.22 13.85 7.29
CA ALA A 53 44.25 14.89 7.31
C ALA A 53 43.67 16.24 6.83
N LYS A 54 42.93 16.24 5.71
CA LYS A 54 42.30 17.45 5.16
C LYS A 54 41.22 18.01 6.09
N ALA A 55 40.40 17.16 6.70
CA ALA A 55 39.42 17.60 7.69
C ALA A 55 40.08 18.31 8.88
N LYS A 56 41.21 17.79 9.37
CA LYS A 56 41.99 18.41 10.45
C LYS A 56 42.57 19.77 10.04
N GLU A 57 43.06 19.91 8.81
CA GLU A 57 43.58 21.19 8.28
C GLU A 57 42.50 22.27 8.23
N MET A 58 41.27 21.91 7.79
CA MET A 58 40.12 22.81 7.75
C MET A 58 39.70 23.28 9.15
N LEU A 59 39.64 22.36 10.12
CA LEU A 59 39.30 22.69 11.51
C LEU A 59 40.34 23.60 12.16
N LEU A 60 41.62 23.39 11.88
CA LEU A 60 42.72 24.21 12.37
C LEU A 60 42.91 25.52 11.59
N LYS A 61 42.02 25.83 10.62
CA LYS A 61 42.08 27.01 9.74
C LYS A 61 43.43 27.22 9.06
N LYS A 62 44.16 26.12 8.80
CA LYS A 62 45.50 26.18 8.16
C LYS A 62 45.41 26.49 6.66
N ILE A 63 44.27 26.19 6.04
CA ILE A 63 43.98 26.40 4.61
C ILE A 63 42.53 26.88 4.50
N SER A 64 42.21 27.61 3.43
CA SER A 64 40.81 27.96 3.15
C SER A 64 39.97 26.70 2.94
N ASN A 65 38.72 26.72 3.40
CA ASN A 65 37.81 25.57 3.22
C ASN A 65 37.58 25.22 1.74
N ALA A 66 37.63 26.22 0.86
CA ALA A 66 37.46 26.02 -0.58
C ALA A 66 38.64 25.26 -1.20
N ASP A 67 39.87 25.67 -0.86
CA ASP A 67 41.09 25.04 -1.39
C ASP A 67 41.32 23.64 -0.81
N ALA A 68 41.02 23.47 0.48
CA ALA A 68 41.06 22.16 1.13
C ALA A 68 40.06 21.19 0.50
N LYS A 69 38.82 21.64 0.23
CA LYS A 69 37.80 20.82 -0.43
C LYS A 69 38.20 20.48 -1.88
N LYS A 70 38.70 21.44 -2.64
CA LYS A 70 39.11 21.23 -4.04
C LYS A 70 40.28 20.25 -4.15
N SER A 71 41.31 20.42 -3.32
CA SER A 71 42.45 19.50 -3.29
C SER A 71 42.04 18.09 -2.89
N LEU A 72 41.22 17.95 -1.84
CA LEU A 72 40.69 16.65 -1.42
C LEU A 72 39.88 15.96 -2.53
N GLN A 73 39.00 16.69 -3.22
CA GLN A 73 38.22 16.14 -4.34
C GLN A 73 39.10 15.64 -5.48
N SER A 74 40.17 16.38 -5.83
CA SER A 74 41.12 15.94 -6.87
C SER A 74 41.84 14.65 -6.46
N THR A 75 42.38 14.59 -5.24
CA THR A 75 43.11 13.40 -4.77
C THR A 75 42.20 12.19 -4.69
N ILE A 76 40.97 12.34 -4.18
CA ILE A 76 39.99 11.23 -4.15
C ILE A 76 39.67 10.77 -5.57
N TYR A 77 39.54 11.69 -6.52
CA TYR A 77 39.26 11.34 -7.91
C TYR A 77 40.39 10.52 -8.54
N ASP A 78 41.65 10.98 -8.40
CA ASP A 78 42.82 10.30 -8.98
C ASP A 78 42.97 8.87 -8.40
N LEU A 79 42.85 8.73 -7.08
CA LEU A 79 42.88 7.44 -6.40
C LEU A 79 41.70 6.54 -6.79
N SER A 80 40.51 7.10 -6.98
CA SER A 80 39.34 6.34 -7.44
C SER A 80 39.51 5.84 -8.88
N MET A 81 40.13 6.64 -9.76
CA MET A 81 40.46 6.23 -11.12
C MET A 81 41.51 5.11 -11.14
N GLU A 82 42.49 5.17 -10.24
CA GLU A 82 43.46 4.08 -10.08
C GLU A 82 42.77 2.77 -9.68
N LYS A 83 41.81 2.81 -8.75
CA LYS A 83 40.99 1.64 -8.40
C LYS A 83 40.24 1.08 -9.61
N VAL A 84 39.60 1.93 -10.41
CA VAL A 84 38.88 1.49 -11.62
C VAL A 84 39.82 0.82 -12.61
N ASN A 85 41.02 1.37 -12.82
CA ASN A 85 42.03 0.76 -13.70
C ASN A 85 42.50 -0.59 -13.17
N LEU A 86 42.77 -0.71 -11.87
CA LEU A 86 43.17 -1.97 -11.23
C LEU A 86 42.07 -3.04 -11.36
N LEU A 87 40.80 -2.68 -11.15
CA LEU A 87 39.69 -3.59 -11.37
C LEU A 87 39.65 -4.05 -12.84
N ALA A 88 39.77 -3.13 -13.79
CA ALA A 88 39.70 -3.44 -15.22
C ALA A 88 40.85 -4.34 -15.71
N ILE A 89 42.09 -4.14 -15.23
CA ILE A 89 43.26 -4.99 -15.58
C ILE A 89 43.05 -6.44 -15.11
N HIS A 90 42.27 -6.64 -14.06
CA HIS A 90 41.95 -7.94 -13.50
C HIS A 90 40.56 -8.46 -13.93
N ASP A 91 39.99 -7.92 -15.01
CA ASP A 91 38.70 -8.31 -15.60
C ASP A 91 37.48 -8.14 -14.66
N TYR A 92 37.56 -7.20 -13.71
CA TYR A 92 36.42 -6.81 -12.87
C TYR A 92 35.71 -5.55 -13.41
N PRO A 93 34.37 -5.49 -13.31
CA PRO A 93 33.61 -4.27 -13.60
C PRO A 93 34.05 -3.08 -12.72
N ALA A 94 33.96 -1.86 -13.26
CA ALA A 94 34.33 -0.65 -12.54
C ALA A 94 33.49 -0.40 -11.27
N ASP A 95 32.23 -0.85 -11.27
CA ASP A 95 31.27 -0.76 -10.17
C ASP A 95 31.27 -2.00 -9.26
N TYR A 96 32.23 -2.92 -9.43
CA TYR A 96 32.24 -4.19 -8.70
C TYR A 96 32.28 -4.03 -7.17
N LEU A 97 32.88 -2.93 -6.68
CA LEU A 97 32.98 -2.61 -5.26
C LEU A 97 31.84 -1.74 -4.75
N ASP A 98 30.93 -1.31 -5.63
CA ASP A 98 29.83 -0.43 -5.27
C ASP A 98 28.78 -1.18 -4.43
N PRO A 99 28.11 -0.48 -3.49
CA PRO A 99 27.01 -1.05 -2.74
C PRO A 99 25.90 -1.56 -3.66
N ILE A 100 25.38 -2.75 -3.35
CA ILE A 100 24.21 -3.33 -4.02
C ILE A 100 22.95 -3.02 -3.23
N TYR A 101 21.85 -2.81 -3.97
CA TYR A 101 20.55 -2.56 -3.40
C TYR A 101 19.48 -3.37 -4.13
N ASP A 102 18.50 -3.89 -3.42
CA ASP A 102 17.33 -4.54 -4.03
C ASP A 102 16.41 -3.47 -4.65
N CYS A 103 16.28 -2.32 -3.99
CA CYS A 103 15.59 -1.15 -4.49
C CYS A 103 16.59 0.01 -4.68
N PRO A 104 16.98 0.34 -5.93
CA PRO A 104 17.92 1.42 -6.22
C PRO A 104 17.44 2.80 -5.77
N GLU A 105 16.12 3.05 -5.76
CA GLU A 105 15.56 4.36 -5.43
C GLU A 105 15.67 4.70 -3.95
N CYS A 106 15.23 3.81 -3.07
CA CYS A 106 15.28 4.01 -1.61
C CYS A 106 16.51 3.42 -0.96
N LYS A 107 17.36 2.71 -1.70
CA LYS A 107 18.55 2.01 -1.18
C LYS A 107 18.20 1.10 0.00
N ASP A 108 17.16 0.30 -0.19
CA ASP A 108 16.63 -0.66 0.78
C ASP A 108 16.21 -0.06 2.14
N THR A 109 15.91 1.24 2.19
CA THR A 109 15.35 1.88 3.39
C THR A 109 13.83 1.82 3.43
N GLY A 110 13.19 1.61 2.27
CA GLY A 110 11.74 1.72 2.10
C GLY A 110 11.24 3.18 2.01
N TYR A 111 12.13 4.17 2.08
CA TYR A 111 11.79 5.60 2.12
C TYR A 111 12.66 6.44 1.18
N ILE A 112 12.08 7.49 0.62
CA ILE A 112 12.77 8.54 -0.13
C ILE A 112 12.51 9.85 0.60
N GLY A 113 13.46 10.26 1.44
CA GLY A 113 13.23 11.30 2.45
C GLY A 113 12.13 10.86 3.43
N ASP A 114 11.11 11.69 3.63
CA ASP A 114 9.98 11.38 4.52
C ASP A 114 8.85 10.60 3.84
N LYS A 115 8.98 10.32 2.53
CA LYS A 115 7.94 9.64 1.75
C LYS A 115 8.25 8.15 1.64
N LYS A 116 7.23 7.32 1.84
CA LYS A 116 7.32 5.87 1.56
C LYS A 116 7.63 5.65 0.08
N CYS A 117 8.65 4.84 -0.19
CA CYS A 117 9.02 4.43 -1.53
C CYS A 117 7.93 3.56 -2.16
N HIS A 118 7.89 3.50 -3.50
CA HIS A 118 6.95 2.66 -4.24
C HIS A 118 7.03 1.17 -3.80
N CYS A 119 8.22 0.66 -3.47
CA CYS A 119 8.42 -0.72 -3.02
C CYS A 119 7.80 -0.97 -1.63
N PHE A 120 7.83 0.03 -0.74
CA PHE A 120 7.16 -0.04 0.56
C PHE A 120 5.64 -0.01 0.38
N GLN A 121 5.16 0.90 -0.46
CA GLN A 121 3.74 0.99 -0.79
C GLN A 121 3.22 -0.30 -1.42
N GLN A 122 4.02 -0.97 -2.24
CA GLN A 122 3.70 -2.27 -2.82
C GLN A 122 3.49 -3.35 -1.74
N LYS A 123 4.40 -3.44 -0.77
CA LYS A 123 4.24 -4.37 0.37
C LYS A 123 2.99 -4.07 1.20
N ILE A 124 2.68 -2.78 1.42
CA ILE A 124 1.41 -2.38 2.07
C ILE A 124 0.22 -2.91 1.27
N ARG A 125 0.20 -2.68 -0.05
CA ARG A 125 -0.89 -3.14 -0.92
C ARG A 125 -1.06 -4.65 -0.83
N GLU A 126 0.02 -5.43 -0.94
CA GLU A 126 -0.03 -6.89 -0.87
C GLU A 126 -0.63 -7.41 0.43
N ILE A 127 -0.28 -6.78 1.56
CA ILE A 127 -0.88 -7.11 2.86
C ILE A 127 -2.37 -6.82 2.85
N LEU A 128 -2.75 -5.63 2.36
CA LEU A 128 -4.15 -5.18 2.33
C LEU A 128 -5.02 -6.05 1.41
N TYR A 129 -4.52 -6.39 0.23
CA TYR A 129 -5.20 -7.31 -0.70
C TYR A 129 -5.41 -8.69 -0.07
N ARG A 130 -4.40 -9.23 0.62
CA ARG A 130 -4.54 -10.51 1.31
C ARG A 130 -5.60 -10.48 2.42
N GLN A 131 -5.88 -9.30 2.99
CA GLN A 131 -6.86 -9.11 4.05
C GLN A 131 -8.25 -8.73 3.55
N SER A 132 -8.41 -8.35 2.27
CA SER A 132 -9.63 -7.73 1.79
C SER A 132 -10.72 -8.73 1.41
N ASN A 133 -10.46 -10.04 1.44
CA ASN A 133 -11.35 -11.09 0.93
C ASN A 133 -11.77 -10.90 -0.54
N ILE A 134 -11.00 -10.13 -1.31
CA ILE A 134 -11.17 -9.96 -2.75
C ILE A 134 -10.28 -11.01 -3.42
N GLU A 135 -10.80 -12.21 -3.66
CA GLU A 135 -10.11 -13.24 -4.47
C GLU A 135 -9.99 -12.76 -5.93
N ASP A 136 -8.79 -12.82 -6.52
CA ASP A 136 -8.33 -12.74 -7.93
C ASP A 136 -9.05 -11.85 -8.99
N SER A 137 -10.16 -11.19 -8.67
CA SER A 137 -10.91 -10.22 -9.48
C SER A 137 -10.20 -8.86 -9.53
N ALA A 138 -9.21 -8.66 -8.65
CA ALA A 138 -8.48 -7.41 -8.43
C ALA A 138 -7.63 -6.92 -9.62
N GLY A 139 -7.61 -7.63 -10.76
CA GLY A 139 -7.03 -7.17 -12.02
C GLY A 139 -8.03 -6.91 -13.15
N ASN A 140 -9.22 -7.53 -13.11
CA ASN A 140 -10.18 -7.50 -14.22
C ASN A 140 -11.36 -6.56 -13.97
N GLU A 141 -11.75 -6.36 -12.70
CA GLU A 141 -12.89 -5.51 -12.33
C GLU A 141 -12.41 -4.14 -11.84
N CYS A 142 -12.09 -3.26 -12.79
CA CYS A 142 -11.60 -1.92 -12.53
C CYS A 142 -12.35 -0.88 -13.38
N PHE A 143 -12.24 0.40 -13.00
CA PHE A 143 -12.93 1.49 -13.70
C PHE A 143 -12.55 1.59 -15.19
N SER A 144 -11.34 1.16 -15.59
CA SER A 144 -10.94 1.13 -17.01
C SER A 144 -11.59 -0.01 -17.80
N ALA A 145 -12.02 -1.08 -17.12
CA ALA A 145 -12.80 -2.18 -17.70
C ALA A 145 -14.31 -1.87 -17.71
N PHE A 146 -14.78 -0.85 -17.00
CA PHE A 146 -16.18 -0.44 -17.00
C PHE A 146 -16.62 0.04 -18.39
N ARG A 147 -17.77 -0.44 -18.87
CA ARG A 147 -18.33 -0.15 -20.20
C ARG A 147 -19.73 0.43 -20.07
N THR A 148 -19.87 1.73 -20.33
CA THR A 148 -21.17 2.45 -20.25
C THR A 148 -22.06 2.19 -21.47
N ASP A 149 -21.47 1.74 -22.57
CA ASP A 149 -22.14 1.41 -23.82
C ASP A 149 -23.05 0.17 -23.69
N TYR A 150 -22.80 -0.71 -22.72
CA TYR A 150 -23.69 -1.84 -22.37
C TYR A 150 -25.05 -1.37 -21.80
N TYR A 151 -25.13 -0.13 -21.32
CA TYR A 151 -26.38 0.43 -20.79
C TYR A 151 -27.12 1.14 -21.92
N SER A 152 -28.44 0.88 -22.01
CA SER A 152 -29.31 1.49 -23.00
C SER A 152 -29.37 3.01 -22.81
N SER A 153 -29.29 3.75 -23.92
CA SER A 153 -29.58 5.18 -23.97
C SER A 153 -31.08 5.48 -24.01
N GLN A 154 -31.93 4.47 -24.17
CA GLN A 154 -33.37 4.63 -24.16
C GLN A 154 -33.92 4.58 -22.74
N ARG A 155 -34.79 5.52 -22.41
CA ARG A 155 -35.54 5.51 -21.15
C ARG A 155 -36.51 4.34 -21.14
N SER A 156 -36.61 3.67 -19.99
CA SER A 156 -37.50 2.55 -19.78
C SER A 156 -38.47 2.85 -18.64
N GLY A 157 -39.75 2.56 -18.84
CA GLY A 157 -40.78 2.71 -17.80
C GLY A 157 -41.01 4.18 -17.38
N ARG A 158 -41.11 4.39 -16.06
CA ARG A 158 -41.40 5.71 -15.43
C ARG A 158 -40.15 6.44 -14.95
N GLU A 159 -38.95 5.93 -15.24
CA GLU A 159 -37.72 6.52 -14.72
C GLU A 159 -37.35 7.83 -15.44
N ARG A 160 -36.78 8.77 -14.68
CA ARG A 160 -36.39 10.10 -15.18
C ARG A 160 -35.18 10.05 -16.11
N LEU A 161 -34.27 9.11 -15.87
CA LEU A 161 -33.01 8.95 -16.59
C LEU A 161 -33.05 7.65 -17.40
N SER A 162 -32.31 7.60 -18.50
CA SER A 162 -31.99 6.33 -19.17
C SER A 162 -31.00 5.53 -18.31
N PRO A 163 -30.94 4.19 -18.48
CA PRO A 163 -29.93 3.37 -17.80
C PRO A 163 -28.50 3.88 -17.98
N ARG A 164 -28.16 4.40 -19.17
CA ARG A 164 -26.84 5.00 -19.45
C ARG A 164 -26.61 6.29 -18.67
N GLU A 165 -27.55 7.24 -18.70
CA GLU A 165 -27.44 8.47 -17.92
C GLU A 165 -27.36 8.18 -16.41
N ASN A 166 -28.10 7.16 -15.93
CA ASN A 166 -28.06 6.76 -14.53
C ASN A 166 -26.70 6.18 -14.13
N ILE A 167 -26.14 5.24 -14.92
CA ILE A 167 -24.83 4.66 -14.57
C ILE A 167 -23.71 5.68 -14.65
N GLU A 168 -23.77 6.65 -15.57
CA GLU A 168 -22.81 7.76 -15.65
C GLU A 168 -22.84 8.61 -14.37
N ASN A 169 -24.03 8.91 -13.84
CA ASN A 169 -24.17 9.59 -12.55
C ASN A 169 -23.62 8.74 -11.40
N VAL A 170 -23.93 7.44 -11.37
CA VAL A 170 -23.41 6.51 -10.35
C VAL A 170 -21.89 6.44 -10.38
N LEU A 171 -21.28 6.39 -11.56
CA LEU A 171 -19.83 6.43 -11.74
C LEU A 171 -19.23 7.75 -11.26
N SER A 172 -19.88 8.88 -11.54
CA SER A 172 -19.45 10.20 -11.05
C SER A 172 -19.46 10.25 -9.52
N VAL A 173 -20.53 9.79 -8.87
CA VAL A 173 -20.64 9.70 -7.40
C VAL A 173 -19.57 8.77 -6.83
N SER A 174 -19.35 7.61 -7.46
CA SER A 174 -18.35 6.63 -7.02
C SER A 174 -16.93 7.18 -7.09
N ARG A 175 -16.59 7.91 -8.16
CA ARG A 175 -15.29 8.60 -8.29
C ARG A 175 -15.12 9.69 -7.23
N SER A 176 -16.16 10.51 -7.03
CA SER A 176 -16.15 11.56 -6.02
C SER A 176 -15.97 11.00 -4.60
N PHE A 177 -16.61 9.86 -4.30
CA PHE A 177 -16.43 9.14 -3.03
C PHE A 177 -14.97 8.74 -2.80
N ILE A 178 -14.29 8.19 -3.81
CA ILE A 178 -12.89 7.77 -3.72
C ILE A 178 -11.96 8.99 -3.58
N GLU A 179 -12.19 10.05 -4.37
CA GLU A 179 -11.40 11.29 -4.30
C GLU A 179 -11.53 11.99 -2.94
N CYS A 180 -12.73 11.99 -2.37
CA CYS A 180 -13.02 12.63 -1.09
C CYS A 180 -12.82 11.69 0.12
N PHE A 181 -12.38 10.45 -0.07
CA PHE A 181 -12.37 9.42 0.97
C PHE A 181 -11.63 9.85 2.24
N ASP A 182 -10.48 10.53 2.08
CA ASP A 182 -9.70 11.05 3.22
C ASP A 182 -10.17 12.40 3.75
N SER A 183 -10.69 13.28 2.87
CA SER A 183 -11.09 14.64 3.23
C SER A 183 -12.50 14.71 3.83
N ARG A 184 -13.33 13.69 3.58
CA ARG A 184 -14.70 13.54 4.09
C ARG A 184 -14.87 12.14 4.69
N PRO A 185 -14.23 11.85 5.83
CA PRO A 185 -14.28 10.52 6.43
C PRO A 185 -15.70 10.18 6.90
N GLY A 186 -16.08 8.91 6.80
CA GLY A 186 -17.38 8.40 7.23
C GLY A 186 -18.52 8.58 6.21
N GLN A 187 -18.21 8.96 4.97
CA GLN A 187 -19.18 8.84 3.88
C GLN A 187 -19.52 7.37 3.63
N ASN A 188 -20.79 7.09 3.34
CA ASN A 188 -21.29 5.75 3.06
C ASN A 188 -21.97 5.73 1.69
N LEU A 189 -21.93 4.59 1.01
CA LEU A 189 -22.65 4.38 -0.24
C LEU A 189 -23.67 3.25 -0.07
N PHE A 190 -24.84 3.46 -0.63
CA PHE A 190 -25.90 2.46 -0.69
C PHE A 190 -26.27 2.24 -2.15
N ILE A 191 -25.99 1.04 -2.67
CA ILE A 191 -26.13 0.70 -4.09
C ILE A 191 -27.25 -0.33 -4.24
N TYR A 192 -28.38 0.07 -4.83
CA TYR A 192 -29.53 -0.81 -5.01
C TYR A 192 -29.94 -0.89 -6.49
N GLY A 193 -30.61 -1.98 -6.85
CA GLY A 193 -31.12 -2.22 -8.19
C GLY A 193 -31.19 -3.71 -8.51
N ASN A 194 -31.78 -4.07 -9.64
CA ASN A 194 -31.98 -5.47 -10.03
C ASN A 194 -30.66 -6.25 -10.14
N ALA A 195 -30.74 -7.58 -10.11
CA ALA A 195 -29.60 -8.44 -10.36
C ALA A 195 -29.01 -8.21 -11.76
N GLY A 196 -27.69 -8.36 -11.90
CA GLY A 196 -26.99 -8.25 -13.19
C GLY A 196 -26.74 -6.82 -13.71
N VAL A 197 -27.03 -5.77 -12.93
CA VAL A 197 -26.81 -4.36 -13.33
C VAL A 197 -25.42 -3.80 -12.98
N GLY A 198 -24.48 -4.65 -12.56
CA GLY A 198 -23.09 -4.26 -12.32
C GLY A 198 -22.77 -3.69 -10.92
N LYS A 199 -23.62 -3.91 -9.90
CA LYS A 199 -23.38 -3.44 -8.53
C LYS A 199 -22.10 -4.03 -7.91
N THR A 200 -21.96 -5.36 -7.93
CA THR A 200 -20.77 -6.09 -7.47
C THR A 200 -19.51 -5.60 -8.18
N PHE A 201 -19.57 -5.46 -9.51
CA PHE A 201 -18.47 -4.93 -10.32
C PHE A 201 -18.08 -3.51 -9.89
N LEU A 202 -19.05 -2.63 -9.63
CA LEU A 202 -18.78 -1.27 -9.16
C LEU A 202 -18.16 -1.27 -7.75
N SER A 203 -18.67 -2.08 -6.83
CA SER A 203 -18.10 -2.26 -5.50
C SER A 203 -16.64 -2.71 -5.57
N ASN A 204 -16.32 -3.65 -6.45
CA ASN A 204 -14.96 -4.14 -6.69
C ASN A 204 -14.06 -3.07 -7.31
N CYS A 205 -14.56 -2.27 -8.26
CA CYS A 205 -13.83 -1.12 -8.80
C CYS A 205 -13.42 -0.13 -7.69
N ILE A 206 -14.37 0.20 -6.79
CA ILE A 206 -14.13 1.13 -5.67
C ILE A 206 -13.11 0.53 -4.69
N ALA A 207 -13.26 -0.76 -4.36
CA ALA A 207 -12.36 -1.47 -3.47
C ALA A 207 -10.92 -1.48 -4.00
N GLY A 208 -10.74 -1.85 -5.27
CA GLY A 208 -9.42 -1.92 -5.91
C GLY A 208 -8.71 -0.55 -5.93
N GLU A 209 -9.44 0.53 -6.21
CA GLU A 209 -8.89 1.88 -6.22
C GLU A 209 -8.51 2.36 -4.80
N LEU A 210 -9.25 1.98 -3.76
CA LEU A 210 -8.89 2.34 -2.38
C LEU A 210 -7.74 1.48 -1.84
N LEU A 211 -7.69 0.20 -2.21
CA LEU A 211 -6.56 -0.68 -1.91
C LEU A 211 -5.28 -0.18 -2.57
N SER A 212 -5.34 0.27 -3.84
CA SER A 212 -4.18 0.83 -4.55
C SER A 212 -3.63 2.10 -3.87
N ARG A 213 -4.50 2.88 -3.22
CA ARG A 213 -4.20 4.04 -2.36
C ARG A 213 -3.77 3.66 -0.94
N GLY A 214 -3.62 2.38 -0.63
CA GLY A 214 -3.17 1.88 0.67
C GLY A 214 -4.20 1.98 1.79
N LYS A 215 -5.50 1.98 1.46
CA LYS A 215 -6.59 1.96 2.44
C LYS A 215 -6.97 0.53 2.80
N GLY A 216 -7.27 0.30 4.08
CA GLY A 216 -7.75 -1.00 4.53
C GLY A 216 -9.19 -1.22 4.08
N VAL A 217 -9.40 -2.12 3.13
CA VAL A 217 -10.73 -2.49 2.63
C VAL A 217 -11.03 -3.93 3.05
N ILE A 218 -12.24 -4.18 3.54
CA ILE A 218 -12.77 -5.53 3.76
C ILE A 218 -14.03 -5.68 2.92
N TYR A 219 -14.04 -6.70 2.08
CA TYR A 219 -15.15 -7.07 1.24
C TYR A 219 -15.79 -8.36 1.75
N LEU A 220 -17.09 -8.35 1.98
CA LEU A 220 -17.84 -9.52 2.42
C LEU A 220 -19.16 -9.58 1.66
N THR A 221 -19.57 -10.77 1.25
CA THR A 221 -20.99 -11.01 0.95
C THR A 221 -21.82 -10.84 2.22
N ALA A 222 -23.10 -10.50 2.11
CA ALA A 222 -24.00 -10.38 3.25
C ALA A 222 -23.99 -11.65 4.12
N TYR A 223 -23.99 -12.82 3.50
CA TYR A 223 -23.86 -14.11 4.19
C TYR A 223 -22.57 -14.19 5.04
N GLN A 224 -21.40 -13.94 4.44
CA GLN A 224 -20.12 -13.98 5.17
C GLN A 224 -20.05 -12.95 6.28
N PHE A 225 -20.61 -11.75 6.05
CA PHE A 225 -20.69 -10.71 7.06
C PHE A 225 -21.49 -11.17 8.27
N PHE A 226 -22.69 -11.72 8.06
CA PHE A 226 -23.54 -12.18 9.16
C PHE A 226 -22.99 -13.41 9.87
N ASP A 227 -22.34 -14.33 9.15
CA ASP A 227 -21.65 -15.47 9.74
C ASP A 227 -20.55 -15.00 10.72
N GLN A 228 -19.67 -14.10 10.26
CA GLN A 228 -18.62 -13.52 11.12
C GLN A 228 -19.19 -12.69 12.28
N LEU A 229 -20.27 -11.96 12.04
CA LEU A 229 -20.94 -11.15 13.06
C LEU A 229 -21.56 -12.05 14.15
N ALA A 230 -22.23 -13.13 13.75
CA ALA A 230 -22.78 -14.12 14.68
C ALA A 230 -21.65 -14.72 15.53
N ASP A 231 -20.58 -15.20 14.88
CA ASP A 231 -19.41 -15.78 15.53
C ASP A 231 -18.79 -14.83 16.57
N TYR A 232 -18.65 -13.55 16.24
CA TYR A 232 -18.20 -12.52 17.16
C TYR A 232 -19.13 -12.38 18.37
N THR A 233 -20.44 -12.32 18.12
CA THR A 233 -21.44 -12.11 19.16
C THR A 233 -21.47 -13.28 20.17
N PHE A 234 -21.34 -14.51 19.69
CA PHE A 234 -21.25 -15.71 20.54
C PHE A 234 -19.96 -15.75 21.36
N ARG A 235 -18.81 -15.41 20.75
CA ARG A 235 -17.51 -15.43 21.44
C ARG A 235 -17.38 -14.33 22.50
N ARG A 236 -18.06 -13.19 22.32
CA ARG A 236 -18.09 -12.08 23.30
C ARG A 236 -18.64 -12.49 24.68
N GLY A 237 -19.41 -13.57 24.76
CA GLY A 237 -19.90 -14.16 26.01
C GLY A 237 -18.88 -15.02 26.77
N THR A 238 -17.71 -15.27 26.18
CA THR A 238 -16.57 -15.97 26.80
C THR A 238 -15.40 -15.00 26.92
N ASP A 239 -14.55 -15.12 27.94
CA ASP A 239 -13.44 -14.19 28.33
C ASP A 239 -12.41 -13.82 27.23
N ASN A 240 -12.57 -14.29 25.99
CA ASN A 240 -11.72 -14.04 24.83
C ASN A 240 -12.16 -12.81 23.99
N ALA A 241 -12.74 -11.79 24.61
CA ALA A 241 -13.27 -10.59 23.94
C ALA A 241 -12.21 -9.60 23.39
N GLN A 242 -10.94 -10.01 23.27
CA GLN A 242 -9.84 -9.05 23.06
C GLN A 242 -9.57 -8.65 21.60
N THR A 243 -10.21 -9.29 20.61
CA THR A 243 -10.01 -8.91 19.20
C THR A 243 -11.35 -8.55 18.56
N LEU A 244 -11.62 -7.25 18.49
CA LEU A 244 -12.70 -6.72 17.66
C LEU A 244 -12.50 -7.18 16.20
N PRO A 245 -13.56 -7.60 15.51
CA PRO A 245 -13.47 -8.01 14.12
C PRO A 245 -12.81 -6.94 13.25
N ALA A 246 -11.92 -7.38 12.35
CA ALA A 246 -11.19 -6.47 11.46
C ALA A 246 -12.14 -5.56 10.65
N PHE A 247 -13.34 -6.05 10.32
CA PHE A 247 -14.39 -5.30 9.62
C PHE A 247 -14.96 -4.10 10.39
N LEU A 248 -14.73 -3.98 11.71
CA LEU A 248 -15.15 -2.80 12.48
C LEU A 248 -14.13 -1.65 12.36
N HIS A 249 -12.86 -1.97 12.11
CA HIS A 249 -11.77 -1.00 12.13
C HIS A 249 -11.19 -0.66 10.76
N CYS A 250 -11.47 -1.48 9.73
CA CYS A 250 -11.08 -1.19 8.36
C CYS A 250 -11.59 0.18 7.90
N ASP A 251 -10.81 0.83 7.03
CA ASP A 251 -11.14 2.14 6.49
C ASP A 251 -12.43 2.07 5.65
N LEU A 252 -12.60 0.99 4.85
CA LEU A 252 -13.83 0.69 4.11
C LEU A 252 -14.32 -0.75 4.39
N LEU A 253 -15.61 -0.88 4.68
CA LEU A 253 -16.32 -2.15 4.71
C LEU A 253 -17.31 -2.20 3.54
N ILE A 254 -17.27 -3.28 2.77
CA ILE A 254 -18.23 -3.54 1.70
C ILE A 254 -19.05 -4.77 2.08
N ILE A 255 -20.37 -4.62 2.10
CA ILE A 255 -21.34 -5.69 2.31
C ILE A 255 -22.10 -5.86 1.00
N ASP A 256 -21.77 -6.89 0.22
CA ASP A 256 -22.36 -7.13 -1.10
C ASP A 256 -23.59 -8.04 -1.02
N ASP A 257 -24.56 -7.81 -1.91
CA ASP A 257 -25.77 -8.62 -2.06
C ASP A 257 -26.59 -8.79 -0.77
N LEU A 258 -26.76 -7.71 -0.01
CA LEU A 258 -27.66 -7.69 1.14
C LEU A 258 -29.10 -7.96 0.70
N GLY A 259 -29.70 -9.04 1.18
CA GLY A 259 -31.02 -9.50 0.71
C GLY A 259 -31.87 -10.06 1.83
N THR A 260 -32.27 -11.33 1.67
CA THR A 260 -33.24 -12.02 2.54
C THR A 260 -32.78 -12.25 3.98
N GLU A 261 -31.51 -11.97 4.28
CA GLU A 261 -30.95 -12.07 5.63
C GLU A 261 -31.54 -11.05 6.62
N LEU A 262 -32.16 -9.97 6.11
CA LEU A 262 -32.82 -8.92 6.91
C LEU A 262 -34.12 -9.38 7.59
N ASN A 263 -34.56 -10.63 7.40
CA ASN A 263 -35.80 -11.16 7.99
C ASN A 263 -35.66 -11.60 9.47
N ASN A 264 -34.51 -11.39 10.11
CA ASN A 264 -34.27 -11.77 11.50
C ASN A 264 -33.97 -10.53 12.36
N SER A 265 -34.82 -10.25 13.36
CA SER A 265 -34.70 -9.09 14.24
C SER A 265 -33.37 -9.03 15.02
N PHE A 266 -32.79 -10.19 15.35
CA PHE A 266 -31.48 -10.27 15.97
C PHE A 266 -30.38 -9.78 15.01
N ILE A 267 -30.43 -10.24 13.76
CA ILE A 267 -29.46 -9.87 12.71
C ILE A 267 -29.53 -8.37 12.42
N ASN A 268 -30.74 -7.81 12.30
CA ASN A 268 -30.94 -6.37 12.09
C ASN A 268 -30.36 -5.53 13.22
N SER A 269 -30.50 -5.99 14.47
CA SER A 269 -29.94 -5.31 15.64
C SER A 269 -28.41 -5.31 15.62
N GLN A 270 -27.78 -6.43 15.24
CA GLN A 270 -26.32 -6.51 15.14
C GLN A 270 -25.77 -5.69 13.96
N LEU A 271 -26.45 -5.70 12.81
CA LEU A 271 -26.10 -4.86 11.67
C LEU A 271 -26.15 -3.38 12.05
N PHE A 272 -27.22 -2.96 12.73
CA PHE A 272 -27.37 -1.59 13.22
C PHE A 272 -26.23 -1.18 14.16
N LEU A 273 -25.88 -2.03 15.12
CA LEU A 273 -24.76 -1.79 16.03
C LEU A 273 -23.44 -1.64 15.29
N CYS A 274 -23.16 -2.53 14.33
CA CYS A 274 -21.95 -2.48 13.50
C CYS A 274 -21.88 -1.17 12.69
N ILE A 275 -22.95 -0.81 11.98
CA ILE A 275 -23.01 0.42 11.19
C ILE A 275 -22.83 1.65 12.09
N ASN A 276 -23.51 1.68 13.24
CA ASN A 276 -23.42 2.80 14.17
C ASN A 276 -22.01 2.96 14.74
N GLU A 277 -21.35 1.87 15.14
CA GLU A 277 -19.96 1.91 15.60
C GLU A 277 -19.02 2.45 14.52
N ARG A 278 -19.21 2.03 13.27
CA ARG A 278 -18.43 2.54 12.13
C ARG A 278 -18.67 4.03 11.88
N ILE A 279 -19.92 4.49 11.96
CA ILE A 279 -20.26 5.92 11.83
C ILE A 279 -19.58 6.75 12.94
N LEU A 280 -19.66 6.29 14.20
CA LEU A 280 -19.02 6.96 15.33
C LEU A 280 -17.50 7.07 15.15
N ASN A 281 -16.88 6.05 14.57
CA ASN A 281 -15.46 6.02 14.25
C ASN A 281 -15.10 6.64 12.89
N LYS A 282 -16.06 7.27 12.20
CA LYS A 282 -15.91 7.88 10.86
C LYS A 282 -15.32 6.91 9.83
N LYS A 283 -15.73 5.64 9.89
CA LYS A 283 -15.37 4.57 8.95
C LYS A 283 -16.45 4.43 7.89
N SER A 284 -16.03 4.27 6.64
CA SER A 284 -16.92 4.26 5.49
C SER A 284 -17.48 2.87 5.22
N THR A 285 -18.74 2.79 4.83
CA THR A 285 -19.42 1.52 4.54
C THR A 285 -20.13 1.59 3.18
N ILE A 286 -19.96 0.56 2.36
CA ILE A 286 -20.73 0.35 1.14
C ILE A 286 -21.64 -0.85 1.37
N ILE A 287 -22.92 -0.70 1.07
CA ILE A 287 -23.87 -1.79 1.09
C ILE A 287 -24.48 -1.88 -0.30
N SER A 288 -24.47 -3.07 -0.89
CA SER A 288 -25.16 -3.36 -2.14
C SER A 288 -26.36 -4.29 -1.89
N THR A 289 -27.43 -4.16 -2.68
CA THR A 289 -28.64 -4.98 -2.52
C THR A 289 -29.39 -5.17 -3.83
N ASN A 290 -29.96 -6.36 -4.01
CA ASN A 290 -30.89 -6.68 -5.09
C ASN A 290 -32.35 -6.31 -4.75
N LEU A 291 -32.63 -5.88 -3.52
CA LEU A 291 -33.97 -5.49 -3.07
C LEU A 291 -34.28 -4.05 -3.50
N SER A 292 -35.55 -3.79 -3.81
CA SER A 292 -36.05 -2.44 -4.01
C SER A 292 -36.16 -1.70 -2.67
N LEU A 293 -36.13 -0.36 -2.70
CA LEU A 293 -36.33 0.45 -1.49
C LEU A 293 -37.66 0.16 -0.79
N GLU A 294 -38.71 -0.19 -1.55
CA GLU A 294 -40.00 -0.60 -0.99
C GLU A 294 -39.93 -1.93 -0.25
N GLN A 295 -39.15 -2.88 -0.77
CA GLN A 295 -38.94 -4.18 -0.12
C GLN A 295 -38.14 -4.01 1.18
N ILE A 296 -37.14 -3.13 1.18
CA ILE A 296 -36.29 -2.85 2.35
C ILE A 296 -37.05 -2.10 3.45
N ASN A 297 -37.94 -1.17 3.10
CA ASN A 297 -38.77 -0.47 4.09
C ASN A 297 -39.85 -1.35 4.73
N ARG A 298 -40.14 -2.54 4.16
CA ARG A 298 -41.16 -3.48 4.65
C ARG A 298 -40.57 -4.65 5.45
N SER A 299 -39.27 -4.89 5.35
CA SER A 299 -38.49 -5.87 6.11
C SER A 299 -37.96 -5.28 7.41
#